data_AF-A0A258KJW1-F1
#
_entry.id   AF-A0A258KJW1-F1
#
_cell.length_a   1.000
_cell.length_b   1.000
_cell.length_c   1.000
_cell.angle_alpha   90.00
_cell.angle_beta   90.00
_cell.angle_gamma   90.00
#
_symmetry.space_group_name_H-M   'P 1'
#
loop_
_entity.id
_entity.type
_entity.pdbx_description
1 polymer ?
#
loop_
_entity_poly.entity_id
_entity_poly.type
_entity_poly.pdbx_seq_one_letter_code
_entity_poly.pdbx_strand_id
1 'polypeptide(L)'
;LRVLVDLDRLPLSPGARNWLSAQPEAGEARMSLASGGDDYEIVCAVDPTDVAAFQAAAMASGVPVRDIGEFVEGEGVCALFKGKDITPERLGWLHG
;
A
#
# COMPACT_ATOMS: atom_id res chain seq x y z
N LEU A 1 2.11 2.50 17.53
CA LEU A 1 1.26 1.73 16.61
C LEU A 1 2.15 1.19 15.50
N ARG A 2 1.96 -0.07 15.12
CA ARG A 2 2.54 -0.68 13.92
C ARG A 2 1.56 -0.49 12.77
N VAL A 3 2.03 -0.23 11.56
CA VAL A 3 1.16 -0.21 10.36
C VAL A 3 1.31 -1.52 9.59
N LEU A 4 0.18 -2.15 9.28
CA LEU A 4 0.09 -3.29 8.39
C LEU A 4 -0.37 -2.80 7.02
N VAL A 5 0.43 -3.03 5.99
CA VAL A 5 0.14 -2.67 4.60
C VAL A 5 -0.02 -3.95 3.80
N ASP A 6 -1.19 -4.16 3.24
CA ASP A 6 -1.49 -5.30 2.38
C ASP A 6 -1.17 -4.96 0.92
N LEU A 7 -0.08 -5.52 0.42
CA LEU A 7 0.39 -5.31 -0.94
C LEU A 7 -0.58 -5.86 -1.98
N ASP A 8 -1.46 -6.82 -1.63
CA ASP A 8 -2.49 -7.31 -2.54
C ASP A 8 -3.57 -6.26 -2.80
N ARG A 9 -3.76 -5.32 -1.88
CA ARG A 9 -4.79 -4.27 -1.92
C ARG A 9 -4.32 -2.96 -2.55
N LEU A 10 -3.02 -2.78 -2.79
CA LEU A 10 -2.49 -1.57 -3.40
C LEU A 10 -3.11 -1.33 -4.80
N PRO A 11 -3.51 -0.09 -5.13
CA PRO A 11 -4.00 0.24 -6.45
C PRO A 11 -2.89 0.06 -7.48
N LEU A 12 -3.20 -0.64 -8.57
CA LEU A 12 -2.26 -0.90 -9.66
C LEU A 12 -2.76 -0.23 -10.94
N SER A 13 -1.88 0.53 -11.59
CA SER A 13 -2.13 1.02 -12.95
C SER A 13 -2.19 -0.16 -13.94
N PRO A 14 -2.78 0.02 -15.13
CA PRO A 14 -2.72 -0.99 -16.18
C PRO A 14 -1.28 -1.42 -16.52
N GLY A 15 -0.33 -0.48 -16.57
CA GLY A 15 1.09 -0.76 -16.81
C GLY A 15 1.71 -1.62 -15.71
N ALA A 16 1.43 -1.30 -14.44
CA ALA A 16 1.90 -2.08 -13.31
C ALA A 16 1.34 -3.52 -13.32
N ARG A 17 0.04 -3.69 -13.66
CA ARG A 17 -0.57 -5.01 -13.82
C ARG A 17 0.09 -5.82 -14.94
N ASN A 18 0.32 -5.21 -16.09
CA ASN A 18 0.98 -5.87 -17.22
C ASN A 18 2.40 -6.29 -16.87
N TRP A 19 3.17 -5.39 -16.24
CA TRP A 19 4.53 -5.68 -15.80
C TRP A 19 4.57 -6.83 -14.77
N LEU A 20 3.67 -6.81 -13.77
CA LEU A 20 3.55 -7.88 -12.77
C LEU A 20 3.29 -9.25 -13.39
N SER A 21 2.49 -9.32 -14.45
CA SER A 21 2.17 -10.59 -15.12
C SER A 21 3.37 -11.30 -15.75
N ALA A 22 4.45 -10.56 -15.98
CA ALA A 22 5.70 -11.07 -16.53
C ALA A 22 6.76 -11.40 -15.47
N GLN A 23 6.51 -11.12 -14.18
CA GLN A 23 7.51 -11.35 -13.12
C GLN A 23 7.42 -12.78 -12.56
N PRO A 24 8.56 -13.46 -12.36
CA PRO A 24 8.57 -14.81 -11.80
C PRO A 24 8.19 -14.80 -10.30
N GLU A 25 8.70 -13.83 -9.54
CA GLU A 25 8.51 -13.74 -8.10
C GLU A 25 7.52 -12.63 -7.75
N ALA A 26 6.24 -13.00 -7.64
CA ALA A 26 5.16 -12.04 -7.43
C ALA A 26 5.30 -11.20 -6.16
N GLY A 27 5.87 -11.76 -5.08
CA GLY A 27 6.07 -11.04 -3.82
C GLY A 27 7.13 -9.95 -3.94
N GLU A 28 8.29 -10.28 -4.50
CA GLU A 28 9.38 -9.32 -4.77
C GLU A 28 8.92 -8.24 -5.75
N ALA A 29 8.18 -8.62 -6.79
CA ALA A 29 7.64 -7.68 -7.76
C ALA A 29 6.62 -6.71 -7.13
N ARG A 30 5.74 -7.18 -6.24
CA ARG A 30 4.83 -6.32 -5.47
C ARG A 30 5.57 -5.38 -4.55
N MET A 31 6.60 -5.88 -3.86
CA MET A 31 7.46 -5.05 -3.01
C MET A 31 8.17 -3.96 -3.83
N SER A 32 8.69 -4.29 -5.00
CA SER A 32 9.34 -3.33 -5.89
C SER A 32 8.40 -2.19 -6.31
N LEU A 33 7.14 -2.48 -6.61
CA LEU A 33 6.15 -1.45 -6.91
C LEU A 33 5.79 -0.61 -5.69
N ALA A 34 5.68 -1.22 -4.51
CA ALA A 34 5.32 -0.54 -3.27
C ALA A 34 6.43 0.38 -2.73
N SER A 35 7.68 0.22 -3.20
CA SER A 35 8.85 0.94 -2.71
C SER A 35 9.54 1.81 -3.77
N GLY A 36 8.92 1.96 -4.96
CA GLY A 36 9.51 2.66 -6.09
C GLY A 36 9.66 4.18 -5.92
N GLY A 37 8.73 4.81 -5.21
CA GLY A 37 8.69 6.27 -5.03
C GLY A 37 8.18 7.02 -6.27
N ASP A 38 8.33 8.36 -6.25
CA ASP A 38 7.94 9.30 -7.32
C ASP A 38 6.47 9.19 -7.80
N ASP A 39 5.58 8.64 -6.97
CA ASP A 39 4.14 8.56 -7.26
C ASP A 39 3.41 9.89 -7.00
N TYR A 40 3.92 10.71 -6.07
CA TYR A 40 3.28 11.93 -5.58
C TYR A 40 1.82 11.71 -5.11
N GLU A 41 1.50 10.50 -4.64
CA GLU A 41 0.18 10.14 -4.13
C GLU A 41 0.04 10.45 -2.63
N ILE A 42 -1.20 10.58 -2.16
CA ILE A 42 -1.48 10.82 -0.74
C ILE A 42 -1.75 9.50 -0.03
N VAL A 43 -1.03 9.26 1.06
CA VAL A 43 -1.32 8.20 2.04
C VAL A 43 -1.82 8.85 3.32
N CYS A 44 -2.98 8.41 3.82
CA CYS A 44 -3.54 8.90 5.07
C CYS A 44 -4.08 7.77 5.96
N ALA A 45 -4.20 8.05 7.25
CA ALA A 45 -4.91 7.21 8.21
C ALA A 45 -6.29 7.81 8.47
N VAL A 46 -7.31 6.97 8.53
CA VAL A 46 -8.70 7.35 8.84
C VAL A 46 -9.16 6.49 10.01
N ASP A 47 -9.89 7.09 10.96
CA ASP A 47 -10.49 6.32 12.05
C ASP A 47 -11.44 5.25 11.47
N PRO A 48 -11.41 4.01 11.97
CA PRO A 48 -12.28 2.93 11.47
C PRO A 48 -13.76 3.31 11.41
N THR A 49 -14.22 4.16 12.33
CA THR A 49 -15.62 4.61 12.37
C THR A 49 -15.97 5.62 11.26
N ASP A 50 -14.97 6.28 10.67
CA ASP A 50 -15.13 7.29 9.64
C ASP A 50 -14.86 6.78 8.21
N VAL A 51 -14.35 5.56 8.04
CA VAL A 51 -13.94 5.00 6.73
C VAL A 51 -15.05 5.10 5.68
N ALA A 52 -16.28 4.71 6.04
CA ALA A 52 -17.41 4.74 5.11
C ALA A 52 -17.76 6.18 4.67
N ALA A 53 -17.75 7.14 5.61
CA ALA A 53 -18.02 8.53 5.32
C ALA A 53 -16.91 9.16 4.45
N PHE A 54 -15.65 8.85 4.76
CA PHE A 54 -14.49 9.30 3.97
C PHE A 54 -14.56 8.77 2.53
N GLN A 55 -14.82 7.48 2.34
CA GLN A 55 -14.94 6.88 1.00
C GLN A 55 -16.10 7.50 0.20
N ALA A 56 -17.24 7.73 0.84
CA ALA A 56 -18.38 8.39 0.20
C ALA A 56 -18.04 9.82 -0.24
N ALA A 57 -17.35 10.59 0.61
CA ALA A 57 -16.92 11.95 0.29
C ALA A 57 -15.88 11.98 -0.85
N ALA A 58 -14.90 11.07 -0.83
CA ALA A 58 -13.90 10.94 -1.89
C ALA A 58 -14.56 10.59 -3.23
N MET A 59 -15.49 9.62 -3.24
CA MET A 59 -16.26 9.25 -4.42
C MET A 59 -17.09 10.41 -4.96
N ALA A 60 -17.80 11.15 -4.08
CA ALA A 60 -18.56 12.34 -4.47
C ALA A 60 -17.67 13.44 -5.07
N SER A 61 -16.39 13.47 -4.70
CA SER A 61 -15.38 14.42 -5.19
C SER A 61 -14.63 13.91 -6.43
N GLY A 62 -14.93 12.70 -6.90
CA GLY A 62 -14.23 12.07 -8.03
C GLY A 62 -12.79 11.66 -7.72
N VAL A 63 -12.42 11.53 -6.44
CA VAL A 63 -11.08 11.12 -6.01
C VAL A 63 -11.08 9.63 -5.70
N PRO A 64 -10.34 8.79 -6.44
CA PRO A 64 -10.25 7.38 -6.13
C PRO A 64 -9.46 7.17 -4.84
N VAL A 65 -10.02 6.41 -3.91
CA VAL A 65 -9.35 6.01 -2.67
C VAL A 65 -9.42 4.51 -2.49
N ARG A 66 -8.42 3.96 -1.81
CA ARG A 66 -8.36 2.53 -1.51
C ARG A 66 -7.86 2.35 -0.09
N ASP A 67 -8.62 1.61 0.71
CA ASP A 67 -8.13 1.08 1.96
C ASP A 67 -7.16 -0.08 1.66
N ILE A 68 -5.94 0.03 2.17
CA ILE A 68 -4.79 -0.85 1.92
C ILE A 68 -4.21 -1.47 3.20
N GLY A 69 -4.80 -1.22 4.36
CA GLY A 69 -4.16 -1.63 5.61
C GLY A 69 -4.73 -0.96 6.85
N GLU A 70 -4.03 -1.15 7.98
CA GLU A 70 -4.49 -0.68 9.28
C GLU A 70 -3.34 -0.43 10.25
N PHE A 71 -3.62 0.35 11.29
CA PHE A 71 -2.72 0.51 12.43
C PHE A 71 -3.14 -0.42 13.57
N VAL A 72 -2.18 -1.13 14.14
CA VAL A 72 -2.36 -2.05 15.27
C VAL A 72 -1.38 -1.71 16.39
N GLU A 73 -1.53 -2.35 17.56
CA GLU A 73 -0.56 -2.24 18.66
C GLU A 73 0.86 -2.67 18.20
N GLY A 74 1.89 -1.99 18.68
CA GLY A 74 3.29 -2.21 18.30
C GLY A 74 3.94 -1.00 17.64
N GLU A 75 5.03 -1.23 16.90
CA GLU A 75 5.80 -0.21 16.19
C GLU A 75 6.31 -0.72 14.82
N GLY A 76 6.66 0.21 13.93
CA GLY A 76 7.23 -0.10 12.61
C GLY A 76 6.21 -0.37 11.51
N VAL A 77 6.71 -0.85 10.37
CA VAL A 77 5.93 -1.18 9.17
C VAL A 77 5.87 -2.71 9.00
N CYS A 78 4.78 -3.23 8.44
CA CYS A 78 4.64 -4.61 8.00
C CYS A 78 4.08 -4.61 6.59
N ALA A 79 4.83 -5.13 5.62
CA ALA A 79 4.32 -5.35 4.28
C ALA A 79 3.85 -6.80 4.16
N LEU A 80 2.54 -6.99 3.97
CA LEU A 80 1.93 -8.29 3.80
C LEU A 80 1.70 -8.60 2.32
N PHE A 81 2.09 -9.79 1.88
CA PHE A 81 1.70 -10.34 0.60
C PHE A 81 1.13 -11.74 0.81
N LYS A 82 -0.11 -11.98 0.36
CA LYS A 82 -0.87 -13.21 0.60
C LYS A 82 -0.88 -13.60 2.09
N GLY A 83 -0.99 -12.59 2.96
CA GLY A 83 -0.99 -12.74 4.41
C GLY A 83 0.37 -13.06 5.05
N LYS A 84 1.47 -13.06 4.29
CA LYS A 84 2.83 -13.27 4.81
C LYS A 84 3.60 -11.96 4.89
N ASP A 85 4.32 -11.77 6.00
CA ASP A 85 5.25 -10.64 6.15
C ASP A 85 6.43 -10.82 5.20
N ILE A 86 6.60 -9.87 4.30
CA ILE A 86 7.73 -9.79 3.36
C ILE A 86 8.46 -8.45 3.48
N THR A 87 8.37 -7.80 4.65
CA THR A 87 9.01 -6.50 4.91
C THR A 87 10.52 -6.59 4.64
N PRO A 88 11.09 -5.69 3.82
CA PRO A 88 12.51 -5.74 3.49
C PRO A 88 13.36 -5.27 4.67
N GLU A 89 14.59 -5.77 4.76
CA GLU A 89 15.55 -5.32 5.79
C GLU A 89 15.89 -3.83 5.65
N ARG A 90 15.98 -3.35 4.40
CA ARG A 90 16.16 -1.93 4.08
C ARG A 90 14.84 -1.35 3.59
N LEU A 91 14.35 -0.35 4.31
CA LEU A 91 13.16 0.40 3.93
C LEU A 91 13.43 1.34 2.75
N GLY A 92 12.44 2.16 2.40
CA GLY A 92 12.46 3.08 1.26
C GLY A 92 13.63 4.06 1.25
N TRP A 93 13.63 4.93 0.25
CA TRP A 93 14.78 5.78 -0.04
C TRP A 93 15.19 6.69 1.14
N LEU A 94 16.48 6.73 1.43
CA LEU A 94 17.09 7.58 2.45
C LEU A 94 18.06 8.54 1.73
N HIS A 95 17.90 9.85 1.94
CA HIS A 95 18.93 10.80 1.54
C HIS A 95 20.14 10.58 2.45
N GLY A 96 21.33 10.50 1.85
CA GLY A 96 22.61 10.52 2.58
C GLY A 96 22.92 11.91 3.11
#